data_AF-A0A0L7QWE4-F1
#
_entry.id   AF-A0A0L7QWE4-F1
#
_cell.length_a   1.000
_cell.length_b   1.000
_cell.length_c   1.000
_cell.angle_alpha   90.00
_cell.angle_beta   90.00
_cell.angle_gamma   90.00
#
_symmetry.space_group_name_H-M   'P 1'
#
loop_
_entity.id
_entity.type
_entity.pdbx_description
1 polymer ?
#
loop_
_entity_poly.entity_id
_entity_poly.type
_entity_poly.pdbx_seq_one_letter_code
_entity_poly.pdbx_strand_id
1 'polypeptide(L)' 'ILNISWKVLTQMTYSPDSSLTDFSLFRSLQHHQYATHFNTIEKKVKRWTKFMENIGDYFDD' A
#
# COMPACT_ATOMS: atom_id res chain seq x y z
N ILE A 1 -18.62 18.61 -12.92
CA ILE A 1 -18.07 17.25 -12.82
C ILE A 1 -16.75 17.26 -13.58
N LEU A 2 -15.61 17.01 -12.93
CA LEU A 2 -14.31 16.91 -13.58
C LEU A 2 -14.35 15.70 -14.53
N ASN A 3 -14.28 15.95 -15.84
CA ASN A 3 -14.18 14.88 -16.84
C ASN A 3 -12.70 14.49 -16.96
N ILE A 4 -12.31 13.50 -16.17
CA ILE A 4 -10.97 12.94 -16.18
C ILE A 4 -11.00 11.67 -17.04
N SER A 5 -10.40 11.72 -18.24
CA SER A 5 -10.44 10.70 -19.29
C SER A 5 -9.66 9.40 -18.97
N TRP A 6 -9.74 8.89 -17.75
CA TRP A 6 -9.03 7.68 -17.35
C TRP A 6 -9.67 6.45 -17.98
N LYS A 7 -8.81 5.53 -18.44
CA LYS A 7 -9.21 4.17 -18.77
C LYS A 7 -9.35 3.38 -17.47
N VAL A 8 -10.56 2.88 -17.20
CA VAL A 8 -10.83 1.98 -16.09
C VAL A 8 -10.42 0.56 -16.48
N LEU A 9 -9.59 -0.08 -15.66
CA LEU A 9 -9.23 -1.50 -15.84
C LEU A 9 -10.31 -2.39 -15.22
N THR A 10 -10.67 -3.47 -15.91
CA THR A 10 -11.59 -4.48 -15.37
C THR A 10 -10.89 -5.30 -14.30
N GLN A 11 -11.50 -5.42 -13.12
CA GLN A 11 -11.03 -6.28 -12.05
C GLN A 11 -12.09 -7.34 -11.74
N MET A 12 -11.64 -8.56 -11.45
CA MET A 12 -12.53 -9.65 -11.04
C MET A 12 -13.03 -9.43 -9.61
N THR A 13 -14.27 -9.84 -9.36
CA THR A 13 -14.86 -9.77 -8.02
C THR A 13 -14.10 -10.68 -7.06
N TYR A 14 -13.80 -10.18 -5.86
CA TYR A 14 -13.11 -10.94 -4.80
C TYR A 14 -11.72 -11.47 -5.18
N SER A 15 -10.97 -10.75 -6.02
CA SER A 15 -9.61 -11.14 -6.44
C SER A 15 -8.52 -10.20 -5.89
N PRO A 16 -8.27 -10.18 -4.57
CA PRO A 16 -7.19 -9.38 -3.98
C PRO A 16 -5.80 -9.85 -4.41
N ASP A 17 -5.67 -11.10 -4.84
CA ASP A 17 -4.47 -11.67 -5.46
C ASP A 17 -4.16 -11.03 -6.84
N SER A 18 -5.18 -10.61 -7.58
CA SER A 18 -5.03 -9.91 -8.85
C SER A 18 -4.69 -8.42 -8.72
N SER A 19 -4.86 -7.88 -7.50
CA SER A 19 -4.61 -6.49 -7.18
C SER A 19 -3.17 -6.31 -6.71
N LEU A 20 -2.37 -5.53 -7.43
CA LEU A 20 -0.97 -5.23 -7.04
C LEU A 20 -0.89 -4.60 -5.64
N THR A 21 -1.87 -3.78 -5.27
CA THR A 21 -1.91 -3.11 -3.97
C THR A 21 -2.16 -4.10 -2.83
N ASP A 22 -3.09 -5.03 -3.01
CA ASP A 22 -3.44 -5.99 -1.96
C ASP A 22 -2.42 -7.13 -1.88
N PHE A 23 -2.01 -7.68 -3.03
CA PHE A 23 -1.09 -8.81 -3.09
C PHE A 23 0.31 -8.45 -2.56
N SER A 24 0.84 -7.29 -2.96
CA SER A 24 2.24 -6.92 -2.69
C SER A 24 2.35 -5.81 -1.65
N LEU A 25 1.79 -4.63 -1.93
CA LEU A 25 2.02 -3.43 -1.13
C LEU A 25 1.52 -3.57 0.32
N PHE A 26 0.25 -3.93 0.50
CA PHE A 26 -0.34 -4.06 1.84
C PHE A 26 0.21 -5.27 2.60
N ARG A 27 0.58 -6.34 1.89
CA ARG A 27 1.28 -7.47 2.48
C ARG A 27 2.63 -7.03 3.07
N SER A 28 3.47 -6.34 2.29
CA SER A 28 4.76 -5.83 2.75
C SER A 28 4.60 -4.82 3.89
N LEU A 29 3.58 -3.97 3.83
CA LEU A 29 3.25 -3.05 4.91
C LEU A 29 2.93 -3.79 6.21
N GLN A 30 2.11 -4.85 6.14
CA GLN A 30 1.73 -5.63 7.30
C GLN A 30 2.96 -6.25 7.97
N HIS A 31 3.90 -6.78 7.19
CA HIS A 31 5.17 -7.28 7.72
C HIS A 31 5.98 -6.17 8.40
N HIS A 32 6.10 -5.00 7.76
CA HIS A 32 6.85 -3.86 8.30
C HIS A 32 6.23 -3.26 9.58
N GLN A 33 4.92 -3.42 9.75
CA GLN A 33 4.16 -2.90 10.89
C GLN A 33 3.88 -3.96 11.96
N TYR A 34 4.28 -5.21 11.73
CA TYR A 34 4.03 -6.30 12.67
C TYR A 34 4.55 -5.95 14.06
N ALA A 35 3.73 -6.22 15.08
CA ALA A 35 3.97 -5.90 16.49
C ALA A 35 4.16 -4.40 16.85
N THR A 36 3.94 -3.46 15.92
CA THR A 36 4.01 -2.02 16.21
C THR A 36 2.68 -1.51 16.78
N HIS A 37 2.71 -0.87 17.96
CA HIS A 37 1.55 -0.17 18.52
C HIS A 37 1.68 1.35 18.31
N PHE A 38 0.62 1.98 17.82
CA PHE A 38 0.58 3.40 17.55
C PHE A 38 -0.34 4.12 18.53
N ASN A 39 0.19 5.09 19.25
CA ASN A 39 -0.58 5.86 20.25
C ASN A 39 -1.19 7.14 19.65
N THR A 40 -0.82 7.51 18.41
CA THR A 40 -1.35 8.69 17.70
C THR A 40 -1.43 8.45 16.20
N ILE A 41 -2.29 9.21 15.50
CA ILE A 41 -2.42 9.19 14.04
C ILE A 41 -1.14 9.72 13.38
N GLU A 42 -0.53 10.78 13.92
CA GLU A 42 0.70 11.36 13.38
C GLU A 42 1.84 10.33 13.28
N LYS A 43 1.98 9.47 14.30
CA LYS A 43 2.97 8.38 14.28
C LYS A 43 2.67 7.35 13.20
N LYS A 44 1.39 7.06 12.93
CA LYS A 44 0.97 6.17 11.83
C LYS A 44 1.35 6.78 10.48
N VAL A 45 0.99 8.04 10.24
CA VAL A 45 1.28 8.75 8.99
C VAL A 45 2.78 8.83 8.76
N LYS A 46 3.57 9.25 9.75
CA LYS A 46 5.04 9.33 9.64
C LYS A 46 5.67 7.99 9.26
N ARG A 47 5.21 6.88 9.87
CA ARG A 47 5.75 5.55 9.56
C ARG A 47 5.32 5.06 8.18
N TRP A 48 4.09 5.36 7.75
CA TRP A 48 3.63 5.08 6.39
C TRP A 48 4.46 5.83 5.34
N THR A 49 4.70 7.13 5.53
CA THR A 49 5.54 7.93 4.64
C THR A 49 6.95 7.33 4.52
N LYS A 50 7.57 6.99 5.66
CA LYS A 50 8.89 6.35 5.66
C LYS A 50 8.90 5.00 4.92
N PHE A 51 7.85 4.19 5.07
CA PHE A 51 7.72 2.93 4.33
C PHE A 51 7.65 3.17 2.83
N MET A 52 6.83 4.14 2.39
CA MET A 52 6.68 4.50 0.98
C MET A 52 7.96 5.04 0.35
N GLU A 53 8.73 5.82 1.08
CA GLU A 53 10.04 6.34 0.64
C GLU A 53 11.06 5.21 0.41
N ASN A 54 10.96 4.12 1.17
CA ASN A 54 11.90 3.00 1.15
C ASN A 54 11.39 1.79 0.36
N ILE A 55 10.24 1.88 -0.32
CA ILE A 55 9.68 0.77 -1.09
C ILE A 55 10.61 0.30 -2.21
N GLY A 56 11.36 1.23 -2.84
CA GLY A 56 12.32 0.89 -3.90
C GLY A 56 13.39 -0.08 -3.41
N ASP A 57 13.99 0.21 -2.25
CA ASP A 57 15.05 -0.60 -1.64
C ASP A 57 14.60 -2.02 -1.19
N TYR A 58 13.29 -2.30 -1.18
CA TYR A 58 12.73 -3.60 -0.77
C TYR A 58 12.57 -4.59 -1.93
N PHE A 59 12.67 -4.11 -3.18
CA PHE A 59 12.47 -4.92 -4.39
C PHE A 59 13.77 -5.11 -5.21
N ASP A 60 14.89 -4.57 -4.75
CA ASP A 60 16.20 -4.60 -5.43
C ASP A 60 17.11 -5.79 -5.02
N ASP A 61 16.56 -6.82 -4.35
CA ASP A 61 17.24 -8.10 -4.05
C ASP A 61 17.08 -9.15 -5.17
#